data_AF-A0A321LFP2-F1
#
_entry.id   AF-A0A321LFP2-F1
#
_cell.length_a   1.000
_cell.length_b   1.000
_cell.length_c   1.000
_cell.angle_alpha   90.00
_cell.angle_beta   90.00
_cell.angle_gamma   90.00
#
_symmetry.space_group_name_H-M   'P 1'
#
loop_
_entity.id
_entity.type
_entity.pdbx_description
1 polymer ?
#
loop_
_entity_poly.entity_id
_entity_poly.type
_entity_poly.pdbx_seq_one_letter_code
_entity_poly.pdbx_strand_id
1 'polypeptide(L)'
;MRETILLVDPDSLHREQCAAWLRERGYVVIGPDVSPVLKGMAEIDVCRIDFIVVELSGVRLTDEIKRTLRKLTSLRKPDGFPILVLACTELDHGDDYQLDLEELGWRFVFYGEEK
;
A
#
# COMPACT_ATOMS: atom_id res chain seq x y z
N MET A 1 20.85 7.69 -0.89
CA MET A 1 19.82 7.40 -1.92
C MET A 1 18.49 7.65 -1.23
N ARG A 2 17.54 8.37 -1.85
CA ARG A 2 16.22 8.57 -1.22
C ARG A 2 15.33 7.40 -1.63
N GLU A 3 14.71 6.72 -0.67
CA GLU A 3 13.79 5.63 -1.01
C GLU A 3 12.49 6.18 -1.61
N THR A 4 11.92 5.42 -2.53
CA THR A 4 10.67 5.77 -3.22
C THR A 4 9.53 4.89 -2.72
N ILE A 5 8.45 5.55 -2.31
CA ILE A 5 7.24 4.93 -1.77
C ILE A 5 6.10 5.10 -2.76
N LEU A 6 5.45 4.00 -3.14
CA LEU A 6 4.13 4.03 -3.74
C LEU A 6 3.09 4.04 -2.61
N LEU A 7 2.37 5.15 -2.46
CA LEU A 7 1.31 5.30 -1.47
C LEU A 7 -0.05 5.05 -2.13
N VAL A 8 -0.75 4.02 -1.70
CA VAL A 8 -2.08 3.64 -2.19
C VAL A 8 -3.08 3.87 -1.07
N ASP A 9 -3.91 4.89 -1.22
CA ASP A 9 -4.93 5.25 -0.24
C ASP A 9 -6.17 5.75 -0.99
N PRO A 10 -7.35 5.12 -0.81
CA PRO A 10 -8.58 5.52 -1.48
C PRO A 10 -9.05 6.94 -1.11
N ASP A 11 -8.72 7.44 0.07
CA ASP A 11 -9.01 8.81 0.48
C ASP A 11 -7.92 9.75 -0.05
N SER A 12 -8.27 10.61 -1.02
CA SER A 12 -7.32 11.55 -1.61
C SER A 12 -6.76 12.57 -0.62
N LEU A 13 -7.56 13.01 0.36
CA LEU A 13 -7.14 14.01 1.33
C LEU A 13 -6.14 13.38 2.31
N HIS A 14 -6.45 12.20 2.82
CA HIS A 14 -5.56 11.47 3.71
C HIS A 14 -4.26 11.06 2.99
N ARG A 15 -4.37 10.60 1.74
CA ARG A 15 -3.22 10.30 0.87
C ARG A 15 -2.28 11.50 0.73
N GLU A 16 -2.81 12.69 0.50
CA GLU A 16 -2.01 13.91 0.37
C GLU A 16 -1.31 14.30 1.67
N GLN A 17 -1.99 14.17 2.81
CA GLN A 17 -1.42 14.42 4.13
C GLN A 17 -0.28 13.45 4.45
N CYS A 18 -0.52 12.14 4.26
CA CYS A 18 0.51 11.11 4.42
C CYS A 18 1.69 11.33 3.46
N ALA A 19 1.42 11.67 2.20
CA ALA A 19 2.46 11.95 1.22
C ALA A 19 3.30 13.17 1.59
N ALA A 20 2.69 14.24 2.13
CA ALA A 20 3.41 15.41 2.63
C ALA A 20 4.34 15.03 3.79
N TRP A 21 3.81 14.32 4.79
CA TRP A 21 4.56 13.87 5.98
C TRP A 21 5.76 12.96 5.63
N LEU A 22 5.60 12.07 4.65
CA LEU A 22 6.66 11.21 4.13
C LEU A 22 7.72 12.02 3.34
N ARG A 23 7.29 12.99 2.52
CA ARG A 23 8.22 13.85 1.78
C ARG A 23 9.07 14.72 2.71
N GLU A 24 8.51 15.21 3.80
CA GLU A 24 9.25 15.95 4.84
C GLU A 24 10.37 15.12 5.49
N ARG A 25 10.20 13.80 5.53
CA ARG A 25 11.22 12.84 6.01
C ARG A 25 12.25 12.45 4.95
N GLY A 26 12.13 12.98 3.73
CA GLY A 26 13.09 12.79 2.65
C GLY A 26 12.75 11.66 1.67
N TYR A 27 11.57 11.02 1.80
CA TYR A 27 11.11 10.02 0.84
C TYR A 27 10.62 10.64 -0.47
N VAL A 28 10.73 9.89 -1.56
CA VAL A 28 10.05 10.21 -2.83
C VAL A 28 8.70 9.50 -2.82
N VAL A 29 7.59 10.25 -2.82
CA VAL A 29 6.25 9.64 -2.72
C VAL A 29 5.49 9.76 -4.04
N ILE A 30 5.14 8.60 -4.59
CA ILE A 30 4.25 8.42 -5.74
C ILE A 30 2.87 8.07 -5.19
N GLY A 31 1.92 9.00 -5.27
CA GLY A 31 0.53 8.80 -4.82
C GLY A 31 -0.42 8.93 -6.01
N PRO A 32 -0.53 7.93 -6.89
CA PRO A 32 -1.43 8.00 -8.02
C PRO A 32 -2.88 8.08 -7.52
N ASP A 33 -3.78 8.66 -8.31
CA ASP A 33 -5.20 8.43 -8.08
C ASP A 33 -5.50 6.93 -8.09
N VAL A 34 -6.30 6.46 -7.15
CA VAL A 34 -6.54 5.03 -6.90
C VAL A 34 -7.19 4.34 -8.11
N SER A 35 -7.89 5.09 -8.95
CA SER A 35 -8.52 4.58 -10.18
C SER A 35 -7.52 3.89 -11.15
N PRO A 36 -6.38 4.51 -11.51
CA PRO A 36 -5.34 3.84 -12.31
C PRO A 36 -4.69 2.62 -11.64
N VAL A 37 -4.51 2.60 -10.32
CA VAL A 37 -3.93 1.46 -9.58
C VAL A 37 -4.88 0.25 -9.62
N LEU A 38 -6.18 0.49 -9.43
CA LEU A 38 -7.24 -0.53 -9.50
C LEU A 38 -7.51 -1.02 -10.94
N LYS A 39 -7.38 -0.16 -11.95
CA LYS A 39 -7.64 -0.50 -13.37
C LYS A 39 -6.51 -1.27 -14.06
N GLY A 40 -5.43 -1.56 -13.34
CA GLY A 40 -4.35 -2.43 -13.81
C GLY A 40 -3.17 -1.64 -14.33
N MET A 41 -2.29 -1.25 -13.41
CA MET A 41 -0.83 -1.47 -13.42
C MET A 41 -0.03 -1.39 -14.75
N ALA A 42 -0.49 -0.69 -15.78
CA ALA A 42 0.23 -0.61 -17.05
C ALA A 42 1.40 0.39 -17.03
N GLU A 43 1.49 1.30 -16.04
CA GLU A 43 2.44 2.43 -16.10
C GLU A 43 3.17 2.72 -14.78
N ILE A 44 3.09 1.84 -13.77
CA ILE A 44 3.90 2.02 -12.56
C ILE A 44 5.30 1.46 -12.83
N ASP A 45 6.29 2.34 -12.92
CA ASP A 45 7.70 1.95 -13.04
C ASP A 45 8.19 1.32 -11.72
N VAL A 46 7.94 0.02 -11.59
CA VAL A 46 8.33 -0.82 -10.45
C VAL A 46 9.84 -0.81 -10.19
N CYS A 47 10.67 -0.44 -11.18
CA CYS A 47 12.11 -0.35 -11.01
C CYS A 47 12.50 0.75 -10.02
N ARG A 48 11.66 1.78 -9.90
CA ARG A 48 11.91 2.95 -9.06
C ARG A 48 11.29 2.84 -7.68
N ILE A 49 10.42 1.86 -7.43
CA ILE A 49 9.72 1.70 -6.14
C ILE A 49 10.54 0.83 -5.21
N ASP A 50 10.74 1.30 -3.99
CA ASP A 50 11.39 0.54 -2.93
C ASP A 50 10.36 -0.11 -2.00
N PHE A 51 9.27 0.61 -1.70
CA PHE A 51 8.20 0.14 -0.82
C PHE A 51 6.83 0.54 -1.36
N ILE A 52 5.84 -0.27 -1.05
CA ILE A 52 4.43 0.04 -1.26
C ILE A 52 3.78 0.16 0.11
N VAL A 53 3.12 1.28 0.36
CA VAL A 53 2.28 1.49 1.55
C VAL A 53 0.84 1.54 1.09
N VAL A 54 -0.01 0.71 1.68
CA VAL A 54 -1.42 0.69 1.37
C VAL A 54 -2.21 0.99 2.62
N GLU A 55 -2.98 2.06 2.54
CA GLU A 55 -3.87 2.48 3.62
C GLU A 55 -5.22 1.78 3.47
N LEU A 56 -5.66 1.13 4.55
CA LEU A 56 -6.87 0.30 4.59
C LEU A 56 -7.88 0.76 5.65
N SER A 57 -7.69 1.91 6.32
CA SER A 57 -8.66 2.41 7.31
C SER A 57 -10.00 2.66 6.65
N GLY A 58 -11.04 1.97 7.13
CA GLY A 58 -12.38 2.03 6.55
C GLY A 58 -12.55 1.24 5.25
N VAL A 59 -11.53 0.49 4.81
CA VAL A 59 -11.59 -0.36 3.63
C VAL A 59 -12.07 -1.76 4.00
N ARG A 60 -13.26 -2.12 3.53
CA ARG A 60 -13.77 -3.49 3.61
C ARG A 60 -13.10 -4.37 2.55
N LEU A 61 -12.49 -5.49 2.94
CA LEU A 61 -11.83 -6.45 2.04
C LEU A 61 -12.84 -7.22 1.17
N THR A 62 -13.38 -6.57 0.14
CA THR A 62 -14.18 -7.24 -0.91
C THR A 62 -13.27 -8.05 -1.84
N ASP A 63 -13.85 -8.99 -2.60
CA ASP A 63 -13.09 -9.78 -3.58
C ASP A 63 -12.32 -8.94 -4.61
N GLU A 64 -12.84 -7.76 -4.96
CA GLU A 64 -12.16 -6.81 -5.83
C GLU A 64 -10.91 -6.24 -5.17
N ILE A 65 -11.02 -5.79 -3.92
CA ILE A 65 -9.89 -5.26 -3.17
C ILE A 65 -8.87 -6.36 -2.93
N LYS A 66 -9.29 -7.55 -2.50
CA LYS A 66 -8.41 -8.72 -2.35
C LYS A 66 -7.63 -9.01 -3.64
N ARG A 67 -8.28 -8.95 -4.82
CA ARG A 67 -7.59 -9.11 -6.12
C ARG A 67 -6.54 -8.04 -6.38
N THR A 68 -6.83 -6.77 -6.06
CA THR A 68 -5.85 -5.69 -6.17
C THR A 68 -4.67 -5.89 -5.23
N LEU A 69 -4.94 -6.20 -3.95
CA LEU A 69 -3.90 -6.42 -2.95
C LEU A 69 -2.98 -7.59 -3.35
N ARG A 70 -3.52 -8.71 -3.88
CA ARG A 70 -2.71 -9.81 -4.44
C ARG A 70 -1.80 -9.36 -5.58
N LYS A 71 -2.26 -8.47 -6.45
CA LYS A 71 -1.43 -7.93 -7.53
C LYS A 71 -0.25 -7.15 -6.95
N LEU A 72 -0.50 -6.28 -5.97
CA LEU A 72 0.54 -5.47 -5.33
C LEU A 72 1.59 -6.34 -4.62
N THR A 73 1.18 -7.35 -3.85
CA THR A 73 2.10 -8.27 -3.15
C THR A 73 2.85 -9.22 -4.09
N SER A 74 2.33 -9.43 -5.31
CA SER A 74 3.02 -10.21 -6.34
C SER A 74 4.11 -9.43 -7.10
N LEU A 75 4.22 -8.11 -6.91
CA LEU A 75 5.19 -7.30 -7.64
C LEU A 75 6.63 -7.66 -7.28
N ARG A 76 7.49 -7.62 -8.30
CA ARG A 76 8.92 -7.92 -8.22
C ARG A 76 9.70 -6.81 -8.89
N LYS A 77 10.88 -6.51 -8.34
CA LYS A 77 11.91 -5.73 -9.04
C LYS A 77 12.47 -6.55 -10.22
N PRO A 78 13.16 -5.91 -11.19
CA PRO A 78 13.74 -6.62 -12.34
C PRO A 78 14.73 -7.74 -11.99
N ASP A 79 15.35 -7.66 -10.81
CA ASP A 79 16.23 -8.68 -10.24
C ASP A 79 15.48 -9.89 -9.65
N GLY A 80 14.15 -9.88 -9.68
CA GLY A 80 13.28 -10.95 -9.17
C GLY A 80 12.94 -10.83 -7.68
N PHE A 81 13.49 -9.86 -6.94
CA PHE A 81 13.16 -9.68 -5.53
C PHE A 81 11.77 -9.06 -5.33
N PRO A 82 11.01 -9.49 -4.31
CA PRO A 82 9.71 -8.87 -3.99
C PRO A 82 9.86 -7.43 -3.56
N ILE A 83 8.96 -6.58 -4.07
CA ILE A 83 8.76 -5.25 -3.48
C ILE A 83 8.03 -5.43 -2.16
N LEU A 84 8.52 -4.78 -1.11
CA LEU A 84 7.89 -4.87 0.20
C LEU A 84 6.59 -4.07 0.21
N VAL A 85 5.52 -4.71 0.68
CA VAL A 85 4.18 -4.11 0.78
C VAL A 85 3.77 -4.06 2.26
N LEU A 86 3.41 -2.86 2.71
CA LEU A 86 3.03 -2.55 4.09
C LEU A 86 1.55 -2.16 4.12
N ALA A 87 0.74 -2.92 4.86
CA ALA A 87 -0.65 -2.57 5.10
C ALA A 87 -0.70 -1.72 6.36
N CYS A 88 -1.37 -0.59 6.27
CA CYS A 88 -1.70 0.24 7.41
C CYS A 88 -3.21 0.17 7.61
N THR A 89 -3.64 0.22 8.87
CA THR A 89 -5.03 0.42 9.25
C THR A 89 -5.07 1.13 10.59
N GLU A 90 -5.87 2.18 10.73
CA GLU A 90 -6.15 2.84 12.01
C GLU A 90 -7.20 2.08 12.82
N LEU A 91 -7.93 1.16 12.18
CA LEU A 91 -9.00 0.39 12.80
C LEU A 91 -8.57 -1.05 13.05
N ASP A 92 -8.89 -1.55 14.25
CA ASP A 92 -8.89 -2.99 14.51
C ASP A 92 -10.13 -3.62 13.86
N HIS A 93 -9.91 -4.47 12.88
CA HIS A 93 -10.94 -5.20 12.15
C HIS A 93 -11.10 -6.65 12.64
N GLY A 94 -10.37 -7.04 13.68
CA GLY A 94 -10.35 -8.39 14.27
C GLY A 94 -9.42 -9.38 13.54
N ASP A 95 -9.22 -10.54 14.16
CA ASP A 95 -8.26 -11.56 13.74
C ASP A 95 -8.50 -12.07 12.31
N ASP A 96 -9.76 -12.23 11.89
CA ASP A 96 -10.11 -12.70 10.55
C ASP A 96 -9.61 -11.76 9.45
N TYR A 97 -9.60 -10.45 9.73
CA TYR A 97 -9.09 -9.44 8.78
C TYR A 97 -7.57 -9.52 8.64
N GLN A 98 -6.87 -9.78 9.75
CA GLN A 98 -5.42 -9.98 9.72
C GLN A 98 -5.05 -11.25 8.95
N LEU A 99 -5.76 -12.36 9.21
CA LEU A 99 -5.57 -13.62 8.49
C LEU A 99 -5.80 -13.44 6.99
N ASP A 100 -6.88 -12.73 6.62
CA ASP A 100 -7.16 -12.36 5.23
C ASP A 100 -5.98 -11.58 4.60
N LEU A 101 -5.37 -10.64 5.30
CA LEU A 101 -4.20 -9.91 4.80
C LEU A 101 -2.97 -10.82 4.70
N GLU A 102 -2.69 -11.65 5.69
CA GLU A 102 -1.56 -12.58 5.64
C GLU A 102 -1.66 -13.55 4.44
N GLU A 103 -2.86 -14.08 4.16
CA GLU A 103 -3.12 -14.93 2.99
C GLU A 103 -2.88 -14.22 1.65
N LEU A 104 -3.03 -12.89 1.61
CA LEU A 104 -2.76 -12.07 0.43
C LEU A 104 -1.26 -11.79 0.24
N GLY A 105 -0.40 -12.24 1.17
CA GLY A 105 1.05 -12.13 1.08
C GLY A 105 1.62 -10.86 1.72
N TRP A 106 0.86 -10.22 2.61
CA TRP A 106 1.31 -9.03 3.34
C TRP A 106 2.32 -9.41 4.40
N ARG A 107 3.36 -8.59 4.55
CA ARG A 107 4.47 -8.89 5.46
C ARG A 107 4.43 -8.09 6.75
N PHE A 108 3.74 -6.96 6.75
CA PHE A 108 3.57 -6.11 7.90
C PHE A 108 2.18 -5.47 7.86
N VAL A 109 1.45 -5.58 8.96
CA VAL A 109 0.20 -4.87 9.23
C VAL A 109 0.47 -3.97 10.42
N PHE A 110 0.28 -2.66 10.25
CA PHE A 110 0.42 -1.68 11.34
C PHE A 110 -0.96 -1.18 11.74
N TYR A 111 -1.27 -1.32 13.03
CA TYR A 111 -2.45 -0.75 13.65
C TYR A 111 -2.11 0.62 14.22
N GLY A 112 -2.95 1.61 13.95
CA GLY A 112 -2.89 2.89 14.67
C GLY A 112 -3.17 2.65 16.16
N GLU A 113 -2.27 3.11 17.03
CA GLU A 113 -2.57 3.17 18.47
C GLU A 113 -3.63 4.26 18.69
N GLU A 114 -4.80 3.91 19.23
CA GLU A 114 -5.74 4.91 19.76
C GLU A 114 -5.01 5.78 20.79
N LYS A 115 -5.05 7.09 20.60
CA LYS A 115 -4.58 8.07 21.60
C LYS A 115 -5.68 8.47 22.56
#